data_AF-A0A819Q5B6-F1
#
_entry.id   AF-A0A819Q5B6-F1
#
_cell.length_a   1.000
_cell.length_b   1.000
_cell.length_c   1.000
_cell.angle_alpha   90.00
_cell.angle_beta   90.00
_cell.angle_gamma   90.00
#
_symmetry.space_group_name_H-M   'P 1'
#
loop_
_entity.id
_entity.type
_entity.pdbx_description
1 polymer ?
#
loop_
_entity_poly.entity_id
_entity_poly.type
_entity_poly.pdbx_seq_one_letter_code
_entity_poly.pdbx_strand_id
1 'polypeptide(L)'
;MADNSNNMNSNVNQMQQEVKKGQAPDTVSRVDQASLHPGDRYAHVHFKDGAALRDDGTWKHGGRNLSREEKKWLDKWGWTHP
;
A
#
# COMPACT_ATOMS: atom_id res chain seq x y z
N MET A 1 25.11 -4.05 -2.92
CA MET A 1 23.67 -3.98 -3.26
C MET A 1 22.93 -4.41 -2.00
N ALA A 2 22.42 -3.45 -1.21
CA ALA A 2 21.81 -3.76 0.08
C ALA A 2 20.38 -4.28 -0.14
N ASP A 3 20.10 -5.44 0.46
CA ASP A 3 18.82 -6.12 0.50
C ASP A 3 17.72 -5.18 1.03
N ASN A 4 16.84 -4.72 0.13
CA ASN A 4 15.73 -3.80 0.43
C ASN A 4 14.51 -4.53 1.08
N SER A 5 14.59 -5.86 1.19
CA SER A 5 13.50 -6.73 1.64
C SER A 5 13.15 -6.53 3.12
N ASN A 6 14.13 -6.17 3.95
CA ASN A 6 13.94 -5.99 5.39
C ASN A 6 13.29 -4.66 5.80
N ASN A 7 13.37 -3.61 4.96
CA ASN A 7 12.80 -2.29 5.24
C ASN A 7 11.32 -2.19 4.81
N MET A 8 10.97 -2.73 3.64
CA MET A 8 9.59 -2.73 3.14
C MET A 8 8.61 -3.41 4.11
N ASN A 9 9.00 -4.54 4.71
CA ASN A 9 8.12 -5.29 5.60
C ASN A 9 7.79 -4.53 6.90
N SER A 10 8.75 -3.75 7.40
CA SER A 10 8.58 -2.89 8.57
C SER A 10 7.66 -1.70 8.27
N ASN A 11 7.79 -1.11 7.07
CA ASN A 11 6.95 0.02 6.65
C ASN A 11 5.49 -0.38 6.45
N VAL A 12 5.21 -1.54 5.84
CA VAL A 12 3.84 -2.04 5.68
C VAL A 12 3.12 -2.23 7.01
N ASN A 13 3.82 -2.79 8.01
CA ASN A 13 3.25 -2.95 9.35
C ASN A 13 2.89 -1.61 10.00
N GLN A 14 3.74 -0.59 9.83
CA GLN A 14 3.45 0.75 10.34
C GLN A 14 2.30 1.42 9.59
N MET A 15 2.25 1.28 8.26
CA MET A 15 1.12 1.76 7.46
C MET A 15 -0.20 1.11 7.91
N GLN A 16 -0.21 -0.20 8.13
CA GLN A 16 -1.38 -0.90 8.64
C GLN A 16 -1.78 -0.44 10.05
N GLN A 17 -0.82 -0.01 10.88
CA GLN A 17 -1.15 0.64 12.15
C GLN A 17 -1.78 2.02 11.95
N GLU A 18 -1.35 2.82 10.97
CA GLU A 18 -2.01 4.09 10.66
C GLU A 18 -3.46 3.88 10.21
N VAL A 19 -3.72 2.84 9.41
CA VAL A 19 -5.09 2.45 9.04
C VAL A 19 -5.91 2.13 10.29
N LYS A 20 -5.38 1.27 11.18
CA LYS A 20 -6.06 0.90 12.44
C LYS A 20 -6.30 2.08 13.38
N LYS A 21 -5.43 3.09 13.36
CA LYS A 21 -5.53 4.31 14.18
C LYS A 21 -6.39 5.40 13.52
N GLY A 22 -6.90 5.19 12.30
CA GLY A 22 -7.65 6.21 11.56
C GLY A 22 -6.78 7.38 11.08
N GLN A 23 -5.47 7.14 10.92
CA GLN A 23 -4.49 8.12 10.44
C GLN A 23 -4.18 7.98 8.95
N ALA A 24 -4.56 6.86 8.34
CA ALA A 24 -4.59 6.71 6.90
C ALA A 24 -5.84 7.42 6.31
N PRO A 25 -5.86 7.71 5.00
CA PRO A 25 -7.06 8.18 4.32
C PRO A 25 -8.24 7.24 4.60
N ASP A 26 -9.43 7.80 4.86
CA ASP A 26 -10.60 6.98 5.21
C ASP A 26 -10.97 5.97 4.11
N THR A 27 -10.59 6.24 2.86
CA THR A 27 -10.79 5.35 1.71
C THR A 27 -9.90 4.11 1.73
N VAL A 28 -8.86 4.05 2.57
CA VAL A 28 -7.98 2.89 2.72
C VAL A 28 -8.57 1.94 3.76
N SER A 29 -8.70 0.65 3.38
CA SER A 29 -9.27 -0.37 4.26
C SER A 29 -8.21 -1.21 4.96
N ARG A 30 -7.09 -1.53 4.29
CA ARG A 30 -5.94 -2.24 4.86
C ARG A 30 -4.69 -2.14 3.99
N VAL A 31 -3.53 -2.49 4.56
CA VAL A 31 -2.29 -2.75 3.85
C VAL A 31 -1.84 -4.16 4.15
N ASP A 32 -1.56 -4.93 3.10
CA ASP A 32 -1.08 -6.31 3.19
C ASP A 32 0.39 -6.38 2.77
N GLN A 33 1.14 -7.26 3.44
CA GLN A 33 2.54 -7.53 3.12
C GLN A 33 2.66 -8.42 1.89
N ALA A 34 3.79 -8.28 1.19
CA ALA A 34 4.20 -9.25 0.20
C ALA A 34 4.34 -10.64 0.85
N SER A 35 3.91 -11.67 0.14
CA SER A 35 4.08 -13.07 0.51
C SER A 35 4.75 -13.84 -0.63
N LEU A 36 5.27 -15.03 -0.32
CA LEU A 36 5.89 -15.90 -1.32
C LEU A 36 4.87 -16.51 -2.30
N HIS A 37 3.57 -16.29 -2.11
CA HIS A 37 2.56 -16.76 -3.05
C HIS A 37 2.65 -16.03 -4.39
N PRO A 38 2.55 -16.74 -5.53
CA PRO A 38 2.82 -16.17 -6.84
C PRO A 38 1.94 -14.96 -7.22
N GLY A 39 0.74 -14.83 -6.61
CA GLY A 39 -0.19 -13.71 -6.80
C GLY A 39 -0.08 -12.56 -5.79
N ASP A 40 0.74 -12.71 -4.75
CA ASP A 40 0.87 -11.78 -3.61
C ASP A 40 2.32 -11.38 -3.37
N ARG A 41 3.17 -11.43 -4.41
CA ARG A 41 4.61 -11.12 -4.31
C ARG A 41 4.95 -9.66 -4.03
N TYR A 42 3.95 -8.79 -3.96
CA TYR A 42 4.08 -7.36 -3.77
C TYR A 42 3.24 -6.95 -2.57
N ALA A 43 3.67 -5.92 -1.84
CA ALA A 43 2.82 -5.31 -0.85
C ALA A 43 1.70 -4.55 -1.57
N HIS A 44 0.49 -4.55 -1.02
CA HIS A 44 -0.63 -3.85 -1.63
C HIS A 44 -1.52 -3.15 -0.60
N VAL A 45 -1.93 -1.93 -0.94
CA VAL A 45 -2.93 -1.14 -0.22
C VAL A 45 -4.30 -1.48 -0.80
N HIS A 46 -5.24 -1.92 0.04
CA HIS A 46 -6.64 -2.10 -0.33
C HIS A 46 -7.44 -0.84 -0.02
N PHE A 47 -8.27 -0.43 -0.97
CA PHE A 47 -9.23 0.64 -0.82
C PHE A 47 -10.62 0.08 -0.52
N LYS A 48 -11.49 0.89 0.11
CA LYS A 48 -12.86 0.52 0.48
C LYS A 48 -13.75 0.22 -0.74
N ASP A 49 -13.43 0.74 -1.91
CA ASP A 49 -14.15 0.46 -3.16
C ASP A 49 -13.75 -0.88 -3.82
N GLY A 50 -12.77 -1.59 -3.26
CA GLY A 50 -12.29 -2.87 -3.78
C GLY A 50 -11.08 -2.76 -4.71
N ALA A 51 -10.64 -1.56 -5.07
CA ALA A 51 -9.35 -1.38 -5.73
C ALA A 51 -8.19 -1.77 -4.79
N ALA A 52 -7.10 -2.26 -5.38
CA ALA A 52 -5.88 -2.58 -4.64
C ALA A 52 -4.63 -2.14 -5.42
N LEU A 53 -3.81 -1.29 -4.81
CA LEU A 53 -2.60 -0.72 -5.41
C LEU A 53 -1.35 -1.39 -4.85
N ARG A 54 -0.46 -1.86 -5.72
CA ARG A 54 0.85 -2.41 -5.35
C ARG A 54 1.88 -1.32 -5.09
N ASP A 55 2.94 -1.63 -4.36
CA ASP A 55 4.04 -0.70 -4.00
C ASP A 55 4.78 -0.10 -5.20
N ASP A 56 4.77 -0.83 -6.33
CA ASP A 56 5.31 -0.38 -7.61
C ASP A 56 4.36 0.54 -8.41
N GLY A 57 3.19 0.86 -7.87
CA GLY A 57 2.20 1.75 -8.49
C GLY A 57 1.29 1.08 -9.51
N THR A 58 1.37 -0.24 -9.68
CA THR A 58 0.44 -0.98 -10.52
C THR A 58 -0.81 -1.43 -9.75
N TRP A 59 -1.96 -1.50 -10.42
CA TRP A 59 -3.18 -2.00 -9.81
C TRP A 59 -3.20 -3.53 -9.79
N LYS A 60 -3.38 -4.12 -8.61
CA LYS A 60 -3.65 -5.55 -8.44
C LYS A 60 -5.12 -5.88 -8.75
N HIS A 61 -6.03 -5.03 -8.30
CA HIS A 61 -7.46 -5.14 -8.55
C HIS A 61 -8.03 -3.76 -8.88
N GLY A 62 -8.93 -3.72 -9.85
CA GLY A 62 -9.60 -2.50 -10.28
C GLY A 62 -8.64 -1.44 -10.81
N GLY A 63 -9.00 -0.18 -10.58
CA GLY A 63 -8.22 1.00 -10.93
C GLY A 63 -9.04 2.25 -10.70
N ARG A 64 -8.46 3.26 -10.05
CA ARG A 64 -9.17 4.51 -9.73
C ARG A 64 -8.23 5.69 -9.68
N ASN A 65 -8.81 6.89 -9.76
CA ASN A 65 -8.06 8.10 -9.45
C ASN A 65 -7.86 8.21 -7.94
N LEU A 66 -6.61 8.47 -7.57
CA LEU A 66 -6.24 8.73 -6.18
C LEU A 66 -6.50 10.20 -5.82
N SER A 67 -7.10 10.41 -4.66
CA SER A 67 -7.27 11.71 -4.05
C SER A 67 -5.91 12.31 -3.68
N ARG A 68 -5.88 13.62 -3.44
CA ARG A 68 -4.65 14.30 -3.01
C ARG A 68 -4.13 13.78 -1.67
N GLU A 69 -5.04 13.38 -0.77
CA GLU A 69 -4.68 12.84 0.54
C GLU A 69 -4.12 11.43 0.43
N GLU A 70 -4.71 10.60 -0.44
CA GLU A 70 -4.19 9.26 -0.75
C GLU A 70 -2.77 9.35 -1.33
N LYS A 71 -2.54 10.22 -2.32
CA LYS A 71 -1.21 10.42 -2.92
C LYS A 71 -0.17 10.85 -1.89
N LYS A 72 -0.48 11.87 -1.08
CA LYS A 72 0.41 12.33 0.00
C LYS A 72 0.74 11.23 1.02
N TRP A 73 -0.25 10.43 1.38
CA TRP A 73 -0.05 9.33 2.31
C TRP A 73 0.83 8.23 1.71
N LEU A 74 0.63 7.90 0.43
CA LEU A 74 1.46 6.97 -0.33
C LEU A 74 2.90 7.48 -0.48
N ASP A 75 3.09 8.76 -0.85
CA ASP A 75 4.39 9.42 -0.96
C ASP A 75 5.18 9.38 0.35
N LYS A 76 4.51 9.65 1.49
CA LYS A 76 5.10 9.58 2.83
C LYS A 76 5.72 8.21 3.12
N TRP A 77 5.11 7.16 2.58
CA TRP A 77 5.54 5.77 2.77
C TRP A 77 6.39 5.22 1.60
N GLY A 78 6.77 6.07 0.64
CA GLY A 78 7.60 5.69 -0.51
C GLY A 78 6.88 4.80 -1.53
N TRP A 79 5.55 4.86 -1.56
CA TRP A 79 4.73 4.04 -2.43
C TRP A 79 4.57 4.72 -3.79
N THR A 80 4.83 3.99 -4.88
CA THR A 80 4.64 4.54 -6.23
C THR A 80 3.15 4.57 -6.56
N HIS A 81 2.70 5.58 -7.31
CA HIS A 81 1.29 5.69 -7.71
C HIS A 81 1.14 6.24 -9.13
N PRO A 82 0.04 5.93 -9.83
CA PRO A 82 -0.26 6.46 -11.16
C PRO A 82 -0.69 7.95 -11.13
#